data_AF-A0A1Y6BIW3-F1
#
_entry.id   AF-A0A1Y6BIW3-F1
#
_cell.length_a   1.000
_cell.length_b   1.000
_cell.length_c   1.000
_cell.angle_alpha   90.00
_cell.angle_beta   90.00
_cell.angle_gamma   90.00
#
_symmetry.space_group_name_H-M   'P 1'
#
loop_
_entity.id
_entity.type
_entity.pdbx_description
1 polymer ?
#
loop_
_entity_poly.entity_id
_entity_poly.type
_entity_poly.pdbx_seq_one_letter_code
_entity_poly.pdbx_strand_id
1 'polypeptide(L)'
;MHQKKVCNSHEAGFTLLQVIVMVSLLAVVATMVFRASVQSNQAKKIIRAGQNYEDINQLFINELAAVLKNPAGTQCFAPNDFSKPLSAGLSASEMKHTKNIEAGVSKDVKAAMSRSSSIGKALDRCKDRVRTITNGSSATDNKLHFCLKFDQVATAPRNSFLNSEHAFAEVAIHLKDFHSDSDLSCADYKTSTAAGAQIFYSLFWTTEVGGKLRYKRKNGVFHTGK
;
A
#
# COMPACT_ATOMS: atom_id res chain seq x y z
N MET A 1 -70.09 -51.79 38.38
CA MET A 1 -69.74 -51.08 37.12
C MET A 1 -68.56 -50.15 37.42
N HIS A 2 -67.36 -50.50 36.96
CA HIS A 2 -66.15 -49.68 37.12
C HIS A 2 -65.76 -49.09 35.76
N GLN A 3 -65.86 -47.77 35.62
CA GLN A 3 -65.28 -47.06 34.47
C GLN A 3 -63.77 -46.88 34.70
N LYS A 4 -62.95 -47.53 33.87
CA LYS A 4 -61.52 -47.25 33.75
C LYS A 4 -61.34 -45.89 33.07
N LYS A 5 -60.71 -44.96 33.78
CA LYS A 5 -60.21 -43.70 33.22
C LYS A 5 -58.91 -44.00 32.46
N VAL A 6 -58.97 -43.99 31.14
CA VAL A 6 -57.78 -44.09 30.27
C VAL A 6 -57.03 -42.75 30.37
N CYS A 7 -55.83 -42.77 30.96
CA CYS A 7 -54.93 -41.62 30.92
C CYS A 7 -54.15 -41.65 29.60
N ASN A 8 -54.47 -40.74 28.69
CA ASN A 8 -53.61 -40.41 27.55
C ASN A 8 -52.40 -39.61 28.07
N SER A 9 -51.30 -40.30 28.39
CA SER A 9 -50.04 -39.68 28.82
C SER A 9 -48.95 -39.86 27.76
N HIS A 10 -49.21 -39.45 26.52
CA HIS A 10 -48.30 -39.72 25.40
C HIS A 10 -47.93 -38.53 24.49
N GLU A 11 -48.08 -37.27 24.93
CA GLU A 11 -47.79 -36.10 24.07
C GLU A 11 -46.74 -35.09 24.62
N ALA A 12 -46.33 -35.18 25.88
CA ALA A 12 -45.37 -34.22 26.46
C ALA A 12 -43.90 -34.46 26.06
N GLY A 13 -43.54 -35.69 25.66
CA GLY A 13 -42.15 -36.04 25.29
C GLY A 13 -41.76 -35.66 23.86
N PHE A 14 -42.70 -35.72 22.92
CA PHE A 14 -42.45 -35.43 21.51
C PHE A 14 -42.30 -33.93 21.25
N THR A 15 -43.04 -33.12 22.01
CA THR A 15 -43.01 -31.65 21.94
C THR A 15 -41.70 -31.07 22.50
N LEU A 16 -41.14 -31.64 23.57
CA LEU A 16 -39.85 -31.20 24.13
C LEU A 16 -38.68 -31.44 23.16
N LEU A 17 -38.64 -32.63 22.54
CA LEU A 17 -37.57 -33.02 21.62
C LEU A 17 -37.57 -32.14 20.36
N GLN A 18 -38.77 -31.78 19.88
CA GLN A 18 -38.95 -30.87 18.76
C GLN A 18 -38.48 -29.44 19.08
N VAL A 19 -38.69 -28.96 20.30
CA VAL A 19 -38.19 -27.65 20.77
C VAL A 19 -36.66 -27.64 20.85
N ILE A 20 -36.02 -28.70 21.36
CA ILE A 20 -34.56 -28.80 21.44
C ILE A 20 -33.93 -28.76 20.04
N VAL A 21 -34.50 -29.49 19.09
CA VAL A 21 -34.03 -29.49 17.69
C VAL A 21 -34.21 -28.11 17.05
N MET A 22 -35.35 -27.45 17.25
CA MET A 22 -35.59 -26.08 16.77
C MET A 22 -34.58 -25.07 17.32
N VAL A 23 -34.30 -25.11 18.63
CA VAL A 23 -33.33 -24.21 19.27
C VAL A 23 -31.91 -24.48 18.76
N SER A 24 -31.55 -25.76 18.57
CA SER A 24 -30.26 -26.15 18.00
C SER A 24 -30.09 -25.65 16.57
N LEU A 25 -31.14 -25.76 15.75
CA LEU A 25 -31.14 -25.28 14.38
C LEU A 25 -31.00 -23.74 14.32
N LEU A 26 -31.75 -23.04 15.17
CA LEU A 26 -31.66 -21.57 15.30
C LEU A 26 -30.26 -21.12 15.73
N ALA A 27 -29.61 -21.83 16.65
CA ALA A 27 -28.24 -21.53 17.07
C ALA A 27 -27.23 -21.71 15.93
N VAL A 28 -27.38 -22.77 15.12
CA VAL A 28 -26.53 -22.99 13.93
C VAL A 28 -26.75 -21.90 12.88
N VAL A 29 -28.01 -21.54 12.60
CA VAL A 29 -28.33 -20.46 11.65
C VAL A 29 -27.77 -19.13 12.14
N ALA A 30 -27.96 -18.79 13.43
CA ALA A 30 -27.45 -17.56 14.02
C ALA A 30 -25.92 -17.49 13.93
N THR A 31 -25.20 -18.58 14.23
CA THR A 31 -23.73 -18.61 14.12
C THR A 31 -23.24 -18.51 12.68
N MET A 32 -23.94 -19.13 11.72
CA MET A 32 -23.61 -18.98 10.29
C MET A 32 -23.81 -17.54 9.81
N VAL A 33 -24.93 -16.90 10.17
CA VAL A 33 -25.20 -15.49 9.82
C VAL A 33 -24.16 -14.57 10.46
N PHE A 34 -23.80 -14.80 11.73
CA PHE A 34 -22.77 -14.01 12.40
C PHE A 34 -21.41 -14.14 11.70
N ARG A 35 -20.98 -15.36 11.37
CA ARG A 35 -19.73 -15.61 10.64
C ARG A 35 -19.75 -14.98 9.25
N ALA A 36 -20.85 -15.13 8.51
CA ALA A 36 -21.00 -14.54 7.18
C ALA A 36 -20.94 -13.00 7.22
N SER A 37 -21.58 -12.38 8.22
CA SER A 37 -21.52 -10.92 8.43
C SER A 37 -20.11 -10.45 8.78
N VAL A 38 -19.41 -11.16 9.66
CA VAL A 38 -18.00 -10.84 10.01
C VAL A 38 -17.10 -10.96 8.78
N GLN A 39 -17.22 -12.03 7.99
CA GLN A 39 -16.44 -12.22 6.77
C GLN A 39 -16.75 -11.15 5.71
N SER A 40 -18.03 -10.83 5.50
CA SER A 40 -18.46 -9.78 4.56
C SER A 40 -17.91 -8.41 4.96
N ASN A 41 -17.96 -8.06 6.24
CA ASN A 41 -17.41 -6.80 6.74
C ASN A 41 -15.88 -6.74 6.64
N GLN A 42 -15.18 -7.86 6.83
CA GLN A 42 -13.75 -7.95 6.58
C GLN A 42 -13.42 -7.80 5.10
N ALA A 43 -14.17 -8.46 4.21
CA ALA A 43 -14.00 -8.34 2.76
C ALA A 43 -14.23 -6.89 2.28
N LYS A 44 -15.30 -6.22 2.76
CA LYS A 44 -15.56 -4.80 2.44
C LYS A 44 -14.42 -3.88 2.90
N LYS A 45 -13.84 -4.14 4.08
CA LYS A 45 -12.66 -3.39 4.58
C LYS A 45 -11.44 -3.62 3.69
N ILE A 46 -11.19 -4.85 3.26
CA ILE A 46 -10.09 -5.21 2.35
C ILE A 46 -10.27 -4.54 0.99
N ILE A 47 -11.49 -4.56 0.43
CA ILE A 47 -11.80 -3.93 -0.87
C ILE A 47 -11.60 -2.42 -0.80
N ARG A 48 -12.12 -1.75 0.23
CA ARG A 48 -11.93 -0.29 0.41
C ARG A 48 -10.47 0.08 0.61
N ALA A 49 -9.71 -0.72 1.37
CA ALA A 49 -8.28 -0.50 1.54
C ALA A 49 -7.50 -0.73 0.24
N GLY A 50 -7.92 -1.69 -0.60
CA GLY A 50 -7.35 -1.95 -1.92
C GLY A 50 -7.66 -0.86 -2.95
N GLN A 51 -8.89 -0.36 -2.98
CA GLN A 51 -9.29 0.77 -3.83
C GLN A 51 -8.51 2.03 -3.47
N ASN A 52 -8.41 2.36 -2.17
CA ASN A 52 -7.60 3.49 -1.71
C ASN A 52 -6.12 3.32 -2.07
N TYR A 53 -5.58 2.09 -2.05
CA TYR A 53 -4.22 1.85 -2.51
C TYR A 53 -4.04 2.19 -4.00
N GLU A 54 -4.95 1.75 -4.88
CA GLU A 54 -4.81 2.01 -6.32
C GLU A 54 -4.92 3.51 -6.63
N ASP A 55 -5.79 4.24 -5.93
CA ASP A 55 -5.90 5.69 -6.07
C ASP A 55 -4.58 6.38 -5.68
N ILE A 56 -3.98 5.98 -4.55
CA ILE A 56 -2.67 6.50 -4.11
C ILE A 56 -1.56 6.13 -5.09
N ASN A 57 -1.60 4.92 -5.63
CA ASN A 57 -0.62 4.46 -6.60
C ASN A 57 -0.67 5.29 -7.88
N GLN A 58 -1.87 5.59 -8.38
CA GLN A 58 -2.05 6.45 -9.56
C GLN A 58 -1.59 7.89 -9.28
N LEU A 59 -1.96 8.46 -8.13
CA LEU A 59 -1.49 9.79 -7.74
C LEU A 59 0.03 9.83 -7.63
N PHE A 60 0.64 8.81 -7.02
CA PHE A 60 2.09 8.68 -6.92
C PHE A 60 2.76 8.65 -8.29
N ILE A 61 2.25 7.83 -9.21
CA ILE A 61 2.74 7.76 -10.60
C ILE A 61 2.61 9.12 -11.29
N ASN A 62 1.48 9.79 -11.14
CA ASN A 62 1.21 11.08 -11.76
C ASN A 62 2.18 12.17 -11.27
N GLU A 63 2.43 12.24 -9.96
CA GLU A 63 3.38 13.20 -9.39
C GLU A 63 4.81 12.93 -9.85
N LEU A 64 5.25 11.67 -9.86
CA LEU A 64 6.57 11.31 -10.39
C LEU A 64 6.70 11.66 -11.88
N ALA A 65 5.67 11.37 -12.67
CA ALA A 65 5.63 11.70 -14.09
C ALA A 65 5.64 13.21 -14.34
N ALA A 66 4.91 14.00 -13.52
CA ALA A 66 4.86 15.45 -13.65
C ALA A 66 6.23 16.10 -13.45
N VAL A 67 7.02 15.61 -12.49
CA VAL A 67 8.41 16.08 -12.28
C VAL A 67 9.28 15.75 -13.49
N LEU A 68 9.17 14.53 -14.01
CA LEU A 68 10.01 14.07 -15.12
C LEU A 68 9.73 14.81 -16.44
N LYS A 69 8.46 15.14 -16.71
CA LYS A 69 8.06 15.90 -17.90
C LYS A 69 8.59 17.34 -17.90
N ASN A 70 8.77 17.93 -16.73
CA ASN A 70 9.18 19.32 -16.56
C ASN A 70 10.44 19.42 -15.69
N PRO A 71 11.62 19.04 -16.20
CA PRO A 71 12.88 19.20 -15.47
C PRO A 71 13.12 20.69 -15.16
N ALA A 72 13.24 21.04 -13.87
CA ALA A 72 13.41 22.42 -13.45
C ALA A 72 14.89 22.85 -13.52
N GLY A 73 15.16 23.94 -14.24
CA GLY A 73 16.47 24.62 -14.21
C GLY A 73 17.62 23.89 -14.92
N THR A 74 18.85 24.20 -14.50
CA THR A 74 20.09 23.66 -15.11
C THR A 74 20.40 22.24 -14.66
N GLN A 75 19.92 21.80 -13.50
CA GLN A 75 20.05 20.42 -13.00
C GLN A 75 19.02 19.48 -13.65
N CYS A 76 19.34 18.18 -13.82
CA CYS A 76 18.35 17.22 -14.33
C CYS A 76 17.24 17.01 -13.32
N PHE A 77 17.56 16.24 -12.28
CA PHE A 77 16.64 15.78 -11.26
C PHE A 77 17.44 15.50 -10.00
N ALA A 78 17.07 16.18 -8.92
CA ALA A 78 17.48 15.86 -7.58
C ALA A 78 16.36 15.05 -6.89
N PRO A 79 16.69 14.13 -5.96
CA PRO A 79 15.69 13.43 -5.17
C PRO A 79 14.67 14.35 -4.48
N ASN A 80 15.08 15.56 -4.11
CA ASN A 80 14.22 16.57 -3.49
C ASN A 80 13.14 17.10 -4.43
N ASP A 81 13.33 17.07 -5.76
CA ASP A 81 12.34 17.55 -6.73
C ASP A 81 11.06 16.70 -6.72
N PHE A 82 11.17 15.47 -6.22
CA PHE A 82 10.07 14.53 -6.04
C PHE A 82 9.40 14.65 -4.67
N SER A 83 9.81 15.62 -3.84
CA SER A 83 9.10 15.93 -2.60
C SER A 83 7.89 16.79 -2.94
N LYS A 84 6.70 16.18 -2.90
CA LYS A 84 5.45 16.81 -3.34
C LYS A 84 4.30 16.43 -2.40
N PRO A 85 3.31 17.32 -2.23
CA PRO A 85 2.05 16.92 -1.63
C PRO A 85 1.35 15.92 -2.54
N LEU A 86 0.88 14.82 -1.96
CA LEU A 86 0.00 13.86 -2.61
C LEU A 86 -1.42 14.11 -2.09
N SER A 87 -2.23 14.74 -2.94
CA SER A 87 -3.62 15.08 -2.60
C SER A 87 -4.56 13.99 -3.10
N ALA A 88 -5.04 13.15 -2.19
CA ALA A 88 -6.07 12.14 -2.47
C ALA A 88 -7.41 12.60 -1.87
N GLY A 89 -8.14 13.42 -2.60
CA GLY A 89 -9.42 13.99 -2.13
C GLY A 89 -9.24 14.88 -0.89
N LEU A 90 -9.86 14.51 0.24
CA LEU A 90 -9.81 15.27 1.51
C LEU A 90 -8.57 14.97 2.37
N SER A 91 -7.71 14.06 1.93
CA SER A 91 -6.50 13.64 2.65
C SER A 91 -5.27 14.10 1.87
N ALA A 92 -4.57 15.10 2.40
CA ALA A 92 -3.27 15.51 1.91
C ALA A 92 -2.19 14.79 2.73
N SER A 93 -1.36 14.00 2.06
CA SER A 93 -0.12 13.47 2.62
C SER A 93 1.03 14.15 1.89
N GLU A 94 2.16 14.35 2.55
CA GLU A 94 3.35 14.85 1.89
C GLU A 94 4.31 13.69 1.60
N MET A 95 4.80 13.63 0.36
CA MET A 95 5.94 12.80 0.00
C MET A 95 7.18 13.62 0.21
N LYS A 96 8.09 13.15 1.06
CA LYS A 96 9.34 13.84 1.38
C LYS A 96 10.52 12.95 1.12
N HIS A 97 11.48 13.42 0.33
CA HIS A 97 12.76 12.73 0.23
C HIS A 97 13.44 12.67 1.59
N THR A 98 13.92 11.48 1.96
CA THR A 98 14.75 11.31 3.15
C THR A 98 15.71 10.15 2.96
N LYS A 99 16.93 10.32 3.47
CA LYS A 99 17.91 9.23 3.62
C LYS A 99 17.67 8.42 4.89
N ASN A 100 16.88 8.94 5.82
CA ASN A 100 16.57 8.30 7.10
C ASN A 100 15.08 7.97 7.19
N ILE A 101 14.68 6.90 6.51
CA ILE A 101 13.30 6.40 6.49
C ILE A 101 12.83 5.95 7.88
N GLU A 102 13.75 5.55 8.75
CA GLU A 102 13.49 5.07 10.12
C GLU A 102 13.38 6.20 11.15
N ALA A 103 13.59 7.46 10.75
CA ALA A 103 13.48 8.60 11.66
C ALA A 103 12.06 8.73 12.21
N GLY A 104 11.95 8.77 13.55
CA GLY A 104 10.70 9.02 14.27
C GLY A 104 9.71 7.86 14.29
N VAL A 105 10.10 6.65 13.90
CA VAL A 105 9.19 5.48 13.92
C VAL A 105 9.12 4.84 15.32
N SER A 106 7.96 4.31 15.69
CA SER A 106 7.74 3.67 17.00
C SER A 106 8.52 2.35 17.16
N LYS A 107 8.58 1.84 18.39
CA LYS A 107 9.20 0.53 18.69
C LYS A 107 8.52 -0.61 17.93
N ASP A 108 7.21 -0.57 17.78
CA ASP A 108 6.44 -1.62 17.11
C ASP A 108 6.73 -1.63 15.60
N VAL A 109 6.87 -0.45 15.00
CA VAL A 109 7.31 -0.32 13.60
C VAL A 109 8.72 -0.87 13.42
N LYS A 110 9.68 -0.52 14.29
CA LYS A 110 11.05 -1.08 14.23
C LYS A 110 11.06 -2.60 14.34
N ALA A 111 10.23 -3.15 15.23
CA ALA A 111 10.07 -4.60 15.37
C ALA A 111 9.44 -5.24 14.13
N ALA A 112 8.52 -4.55 13.44
CA ALA A 112 7.97 -5.01 12.17
C ALA A 112 9.01 -4.95 11.03
N MET A 113 9.86 -3.92 11.00
CA MET A 113 10.96 -3.79 10.04
C MET A 113 11.98 -4.93 10.20
N SER A 114 12.45 -5.19 11.43
CA SER A 114 13.49 -6.19 11.71
C SER A 114 13.07 -7.62 11.37
N ARG A 115 11.77 -7.91 11.39
CA ARG A 115 11.21 -9.22 10.98
C ARG A 115 11.19 -9.43 9.47
N SER A 116 11.35 -8.37 8.66
CA SER A 116 11.27 -8.45 7.21
C SER A 116 12.61 -8.14 6.55
N SER A 117 13.30 -9.19 6.08
CA SER A 117 14.57 -9.04 5.35
C SER A 117 14.43 -8.18 4.08
N SER A 118 13.26 -8.20 3.43
CA SER A 118 12.98 -7.37 2.26
C SER A 118 12.92 -5.88 2.59
N ILE A 119 12.43 -5.51 3.78
CA ILE A 119 12.39 -4.13 4.27
C ILE A 119 13.78 -3.69 4.67
N GLY A 120 14.51 -4.52 5.44
CA GLY A 120 15.91 -4.23 5.81
C GLY A 120 16.76 -3.87 4.60
N LYS A 121 16.72 -4.69 3.54
CA LYS A 121 17.43 -4.41 2.29
C LYS A 121 16.98 -3.11 1.60
N ALA A 122 15.70 -2.75 1.66
CA ALA A 122 15.22 -1.49 1.08
C ALA A 122 15.72 -0.28 1.90
N LEU A 123 15.68 -0.38 3.24
CA LEU A 123 16.19 0.65 4.14
C LEU A 123 17.70 0.88 3.94
N ASP A 124 18.49 -0.18 3.76
CA ASP A 124 19.92 -0.08 3.44
C ASP A 124 20.13 0.68 2.13
N ARG A 125 19.34 0.39 1.09
CA ARG A 125 19.42 1.11 -0.19
C ARG A 125 18.97 2.57 -0.07
N CYS A 126 17.98 2.88 0.76
CA CYS A 126 17.55 4.24 1.04
C CYS A 126 18.61 5.09 1.77
N LYS A 127 19.45 4.46 2.59
CA LYS A 127 20.54 5.15 3.31
C LYS A 127 21.79 5.31 2.45
N ASP A 128 22.26 4.20 1.87
CA ASP A 128 23.63 4.10 1.36
C ASP A 128 23.71 4.16 -0.17
N ARG A 129 22.60 3.97 -0.88
CA ARG A 129 22.56 3.86 -2.34
C ARG A 129 21.72 4.93 -3.02
N VAL A 130 21.59 6.10 -2.39
CA VAL A 130 20.99 7.25 -3.07
C VAL A 130 21.90 7.65 -4.22
N ARG A 131 21.40 7.52 -5.45
CA ARG A 131 22.10 7.92 -6.68
C ARG A 131 21.41 9.13 -7.26
N THR A 132 22.20 10.15 -7.59
CA THR A 132 21.75 11.37 -8.27
C THR A 132 22.24 11.37 -9.69
N ILE A 133 21.40 11.79 -10.63
CA ILE A 133 21.82 12.03 -12.01
C ILE A 133 22.70 13.27 -12.00
N THR A 134 23.95 13.15 -12.46
CA THR A 134 24.83 14.30 -12.63
C THR A 134 24.44 15.04 -13.91
N ASN A 135 24.75 16.34 -14.00
CA ASN A 135 24.52 17.12 -15.22
C ASN A 135 25.53 16.79 -16.35
N GLY A 136 26.12 15.60 -16.32
CA GLY A 136 27.08 15.17 -17.32
C GLY A 136 26.42 14.80 -18.65
N SER A 137 27.24 14.76 -19.68
CA SER A 137 26.93 14.17 -20.99
C SER A 137 27.14 12.65 -21.01
N SER A 138 27.54 12.04 -19.88
CA SER A 138 27.73 10.60 -19.82
C SER A 138 26.39 9.88 -19.75
N ALA A 139 26.15 8.98 -20.71
CA ALA A 139 25.01 8.07 -20.69
C ALA A 139 25.05 7.08 -19.50
N THR A 140 26.20 6.93 -18.84
CA THR A 140 26.33 6.08 -17.63
C THR A 140 25.68 6.68 -16.40
N ASP A 141 25.45 7.98 -16.38
CA ASP A 141 24.90 8.72 -15.25
C ASP A 141 23.39 8.98 -15.44
N ASN A 142 22.69 8.03 -16.07
CA ASN A 142 21.28 8.12 -16.44
C ASN A 142 20.31 7.56 -15.38
N LYS A 143 20.81 7.19 -14.20
CA LYS A 143 20.04 6.48 -13.16
C LYS A 143 19.92 7.28 -11.89
N LEU A 144 18.69 7.52 -11.46
CA LEU A 144 18.35 8.06 -10.16
C LEU A 144 17.85 6.94 -9.25
N HIS A 145 18.27 6.92 -7.99
CA HIS A 145 17.73 6.01 -6.98
C HIS A 145 17.56 6.76 -5.66
N PHE A 146 16.36 6.73 -5.07
CA PHE A 146 16.06 7.47 -3.86
C PHE A 146 14.81 6.90 -3.17
N CYS A 147 14.55 7.39 -1.96
CA CYS A 147 13.36 7.03 -1.20
C CYS A 147 12.57 8.27 -0.79
N LEU A 148 11.25 8.09 -0.69
CA LEU A 148 10.27 9.09 -0.29
C LEU A 148 9.50 8.55 0.92
N LYS A 149 9.44 9.31 2.01
CA LYS A 149 8.59 9.01 3.17
C LYS A 149 7.24 9.70 2.98
N PHE A 150 6.16 9.04 3.38
CA PHE A 150 4.82 9.61 3.38
C PHE A 150 4.40 9.98 4.80
N ASP A 151 3.78 11.15 4.94
CA ASP A 151 3.17 11.54 6.21
C ASP A 151 1.86 10.78 6.44
N GLN A 152 1.63 10.36 7.68
CA GLN A 152 0.41 9.66 8.07
C GLN A 152 -0.78 10.62 8.07
N VAL A 153 -1.89 10.19 7.49
CA VAL A 153 -3.17 10.89 7.50
C VAL A 153 -4.14 10.16 8.43
N ALA A 154 -4.36 10.71 9.62
CA ALA A 154 -5.19 10.10 10.65
C ALA A 154 -6.67 9.94 10.22
N THR A 155 -7.15 10.78 9.31
CA THR A 155 -8.52 10.75 8.78
C THR A 155 -8.70 9.73 7.65
N ALA A 156 -7.62 9.16 7.10
CA ALA A 156 -7.71 8.17 6.05
C ALA A 156 -8.29 6.83 6.57
N PRO A 157 -8.92 6.01 5.72
CA PRO A 157 -9.48 4.72 6.11
C PRO A 157 -8.48 3.84 6.89
N ARG A 158 -8.94 3.21 7.98
CA ARG A 158 -8.10 2.29 8.77
C ARG A 158 -7.47 1.21 7.91
N ASN A 159 -6.21 0.89 8.18
CA ASN A 159 -5.39 -0.08 7.43
C ASN A 159 -5.14 0.27 5.95
N SER A 160 -5.38 1.52 5.54
CA SER A 160 -4.94 2.03 4.24
C SER A 160 -3.48 2.45 4.26
N PHE A 161 -2.92 2.70 3.06
CA PHE A 161 -1.56 3.22 2.91
C PHE A 161 -1.38 4.56 3.65
N LEU A 162 -2.29 5.52 3.44
CA LEU A 162 -2.19 6.85 4.08
C LEU A 162 -2.44 6.84 5.59
N ASN A 163 -3.23 5.89 6.10
CA ASN A 163 -3.45 5.77 7.55
C ASN A 163 -2.36 4.95 8.25
N SER A 164 -1.42 4.37 7.50
CA SER A 164 -0.35 3.56 8.09
C SER A 164 0.55 4.39 8.99
N GLU A 165 1.00 3.78 10.08
CA GLU A 165 1.95 4.42 11.01
C GLU A 165 3.30 4.71 10.33
N HIS A 166 3.67 3.89 9.37
CA HIS A 166 4.85 4.11 8.54
C HIS A 166 4.60 3.68 7.10
N ALA A 167 4.82 4.63 6.18
CA ALA A 167 4.78 4.41 4.74
C ALA A 167 5.97 5.09 4.04
N PHE A 168 6.54 4.41 3.06
CA PHE A 168 7.60 4.96 2.20
C PHE A 168 7.60 4.31 0.81
N ALA A 169 8.21 4.98 -0.14
CA ALA A 169 8.50 4.49 -1.48
C ALA A 169 10.01 4.41 -1.69
N GLU A 170 10.46 3.35 -2.34
CA GLU A 170 11.77 3.27 -2.98
C GLU A 170 11.56 3.46 -4.49
N VAL A 171 12.35 4.33 -5.10
CA VAL A 171 12.19 4.73 -6.51
C VAL A 171 13.53 4.63 -7.23
N ALA A 172 13.52 3.99 -8.39
CA ALA A 172 14.61 3.97 -9.36
C ALA A 172 14.10 4.52 -10.69
N ILE A 173 14.81 5.50 -11.26
CA ILE A 173 14.47 6.13 -12.54
C ILE A 173 15.64 5.94 -13.49
N HIS A 174 15.37 5.44 -14.68
CA HIS A 174 16.36 5.32 -15.76
C HIS A 174 15.91 6.20 -16.93
N LEU A 175 16.75 7.15 -17.33
CA LEU A 175 16.49 7.99 -18.52
C LEU A 175 16.81 7.18 -19.78
N LYS A 176 15.85 7.12 -20.70
CA LYS A 176 15.94 6.34 -21.95
C LYS A 176 15.38 7.11 -23.14
N ASP A 177 15.89 6.80 -24.31
CA ASP A 177 15.24 7.13 -25.58
C ASP A 177 14.28 6.00 -25.93
N PHE A 178 12.99 6.29 -26.05
CA PHE A 178 12.00 5.25 -26.36
C PHE A 178 11.94 4.85 -27.82
N HIS A 179 12.59 5.59 -28.72
CA HIS A 179 12.70 5.19 -30.11
C HIS A 179 13.83 4.17 -30.31
N SER A 180 15.01 4.44 -29.73
CA SER A 180 16.21 3.61 -29.87
C SER A 180 16.43 2.60 -28.73
N ASP A 181 15.64 2.69 -27.66
CA ASP A 181 15.80 1.97 -26.38
C ASP A 181 17.16 2.19 -25.68
N SER A 182 17.89 3.24 -26.08
CA SER A 182 19.22 3.57 -25.55
C SER A 182 19.14 4.36 -24.24
N ASP A 183 20.20 4.26 -23.42
CA ASP A 183 20.36 5.06 -22.21
C ASP A 183 20.67 6.52 -22.58
N LEU A 184 19.96 7.48 -21.98
CA LEU A 184 20.17 8.90 -22.25
C LEU A 184 20.95 9.58 -21.12
N SER A 185 21.92 10.41 -21.48
CA SER A 185 22.50 11.35 -20.53
C SER A 185 21.44 12.39 -20.10
N CYS A 186 21.74 13.12 -19.02
CA CYS A 186 20.87 14.23 -18.62
C CYS A 186 20.71 15.28 -19.73
N ALA A 187 21.81 15.61 -20.41
CA ALA A 187 21.81 16.61 -21.47
C ALA A 187 20.90 16.18 -22.63
N ASP A 188 20.97 14.91 -23.02
CA ASP A 188 20.18 14.38 -24.13
C ASP A 188 18.70 14.26 -23.78
N TYR A 189 18.37 13.94 -22.52
CA TYR A 189 16.99 13.92 -22.04
C TYR A 189 16.32 15.30 -22.19
N LYS A 190 17.07 16.38 -21.93
CA LYS A 190 16.56 17.75 -22.05
C LYS A 190 16.31 18.20 -23.49
N THR A 191 16.99 17.64 -24.47
CA THR A 191 16.90 18.08 -25.88
C THR A 191 16.10 17.13 -26.76
N SER A 192 16.13 15.83 -26.51
CA SER A 192 15.43 14.84 -27.32
C SER A 192 13.90 14.90 -27.12
N THR A 193 13.17 14.74 -28.23
CA THR A 193 11.71 14.63 -28.28
C THR A 193 11.23 13.18 -28.07
N ALA A 194 12.12 12.21 -28.23
CA ALA A 194 11.87 10.79 -27.94
C ALA A 194 12.32 10.40 -26.51
N ALA A 195 12.80 11.37 -25.74
CA ALA A 195 13.24 11.17 -24.36
C ALA A 195 12.08 10.74 -23.46
N GLY A 196 12.36 9.78 -22.60
CA GLY A 196 11.46 9.30 -21.58
C GLY A 196 12.22 8.67 -20.43
N ALA A 197 11.46 8.25 -19.43
CA ALA A 197 12.01 7.63 -18.24
C ALA A 197 11.28 6.33 -17.96
N GLN A 198 12.05 5.30 -17.63
CA GLN A 198 11.54 4.06 -17.07
C GLN A 198 11.69 4.14 -15.55
N ILE A 199 10.58 3.94 -14.83
CA ILE A 199 10.52 4.08 -13.40
C ILE A 199 10.15 2.74 -12.78
N PHE A 200 11.00 2.26 -11.87
CA PHE A 200 10.72 1.13 -11.00
C PHE A 200 10.50 1.66 -9.60
N TYR A 201 9.42 1.23 -8.95
CA TYR A 201 9.16 1.65 -7.57
C TYR A 201 8.66 0.49 -6.71
N SER A 202 8.87 0.62 -5.41
CA SER A 202 8.32 -0.25 -4.38
C SER A 202 7.68 0.62 -3.30
N LEU A 203 6.37 0.49 -3.11
CA LEU A 203 5.62 1.08 -2.02
C LEU A 203 5.63 0.13 -0.83
N PHE A 204 5.95 0.66 0.35
CA PHE A 204 6.01 -0.07 1.61
C PHE A 204 5.15 0.64 2.64
N TRP A 205 4.33 -0.11 3.38
CA TRP A 205 3.53 0.48 4.45
C TRP A 205 3.19 -0.54 5.53
N THR A 206 2.99 -0.05 6.75
CA THR A 206 2.56 -0.89 7.87
C THR A 206 1.05 -1.09 7.87
N THR A 207 0.61 -2.29 8.22
CA THR A 207 -0.79 -2.64 8.45
C THR A 207 -0.90 -3.44 9.74
N GLU A 208 -2.01 -3.29 10.45
CA GLU A 208 -2.27 -4.11 11.63
C GLU A 208 -2.99 -5.40 11.22
N VAL A 209 -2.42 -6.55 11.61
CA VAL A 209 -3.03 -7.87 11.38
C VAL A 209 -2.99 -8.67 12.67
N GLY A 210 -4.15 -8.85 13.30
CA GLY A 210 -4.28 -9.60 14.56
C GLY A 210 -3.49 -8.97 15.72
N GLY A 211 -3.55 -7.64 15.87
CA GLY A 211 -2.87 -6.91 16.94
C GLY A 211 -1.36 -6.76 16.75
N LYS A 212 -0.82 -7.14 15.59
CA LYS A 212 0.61 -7.02 15.26
C LYS A 212 0.79 -6.20 13.98
N LEU A 213 1.71 -5.25 14.02
CA LEU A 213 2.14 -4.53 12.81
C LEU A 213 2.92 -5.45 11.88
N ARG A 214 2.60 -5.35 10.59
CA ARG A 214 3.30 -6.03 9.49
C ARG A 214 3.51 -5.06 8.34
N TYR A 215 4.61 -5.22 7.62
CA TYR A 215 4.82 -4.50 6.37
C TYR A 215 4.09 -5.19 5.22
N LYS A 216 3.38 -4.38 4.45
CA LYS A 216 2.98 -4.69 3.08
C LYS A 216 3.97 -4.03 2.13
N ARG A 217 4.14 -4.68 0.98
CA ARG A 217 4.96 -4.22 -0.13
C ARG A 217 4.17 -4.36 -1.42
N LYS A 218 4.26 -3.38 -2.29
CA LYS A 218 3.78 -3.48 -3.67
C LYS A 218 4.80 -2.86 -4.60
N ASN A 219 5.14 -3.59 -5.65
CA ASN A 219 6.07 -3.13 -6.67
C ASN A 219 5.28 -2.66 -7.88
N GLY A 220 5.83 -1.69 -8.58
CA GLY A 220 5.32 -1.26 -9.87
C GLY A 220 6.43 -0.80 -10.80
N VAL A 221 6.09 -0.75 -12.07
CA VAL A 221 6.91 -0.19 -13.13
C VAL A 221 6.00 0.64 -14.02
N PHE A 222 6.50 1.78 -14.48
CA PHE A 222 5.83 2.57 -15.52
C PHE A 222 6.86 3.31 -16.35
N HIS A 223 6.39 3.78 -17.51
CA HIS A 223 7.17 4.57 -18.44
C HIS A 223 6.48 5.90 -18.63
N THR A 224 7.26 6.97 -18.73
CA THR A 224 6.72 8.30 -19.01
C THR A 224 7.58 8.96 -20.06
N GLY A 225 6.93 9.44 -21.13
CA GLY A 225 7.57 10.36 -22.08
C GLY A 225 7.71 11.73 -21.44
N LYS A 226 8.69 12.50 -21.92
CA LYS A 226 8.85 13.90 -21.56
C LYS A 226 7.72 14.75 -22.12
#